data_AF-A0A2B8A432-F1
#
_entry.id   AF-A0A2B8A432-F1
#
_cell.length_a   1.000
_cell.length_b   1.000
_cell.length_c   1.000
_cell.angle_alpha   90.00
_cell.angle_beta   90.00
_cell.angle_gamma   90.00
#
_symmetry.space_group_name_H-M   'P 1'
#
loop_
_entity.id
_entity.type
_entity.pdbx_description
1 polymer ?
#
loop_
_entity_poly.entity_id
_entity_poly.type
_entity_poly.pdbx_seq_one_letter_code
_entity_poly.pdbx_strand_id
1 'polypeptide(L)' 'MALLEKYLRIKKSTIPDVGKGLFTTIDIKKGDRILEYKGEAVTWKEVENMPEDRNGYVFYFTAKYCLDAWNRKDSLG' A
#
# COMPACT_ATOMS: atom_id res chain seq x y z
N MET A 1 -2.56 18.67 0.32
CA MET A 1 -2.18 18.44 -1.09
C MET A 1 -3.15 17.42 -1.65
N ALA A 2 -3.81 17.69 -2.78
CA ALA A 2 -4.74 16.72 -3.37
C ALA A 2 -3.93 15.69 -4.17
N LEU A 3 -4.06 14.41 -3.85
CA LEU A 3 -3.45 13.30 -4.57
C LEU A 3 -4.41 12.81 -5.68
N LEU A 4 -4.02 11.76 -6.40
CA LEU A 4 -4.74 11.26 -7.57
C LEU A 4 -5.76 10.16 -7.24
N GLU A 5 -6.08 9.94 -5.95
CA GLU A 5 -6.92 8.84 -5.44
C GLU A 5 -8.25 8.69 -6.21
N LYS A 6 -8.90 9.81 -6.58
CA LYS A 6 -10.16 9.80 -7.38
C LYS A 6 -10.05 9.14 -8.76
N TYR A 7 -8.86 9.04 -9.32
CA TYR A 7 -8.57 8.41 -10.62
C TYR A 7 -8.07 6.98 -10.49
N LEU A 8 -7.91 6.47 -9.26
CA LEU A 8 -7.40 5.14 -9.01
C LEU A 8 -8.53 4.13 -8.84
N ARG A 9 -8.33 2.92 -9.33
CA ARG A 9 -9.30 1.82 -9.24
C ARG A 9 -8.59 0.53 -8.87
N ILE A 10 -9.15 -0.19 -7.91
CA ILE A 10 -8.73 -1.55 -7.59
C ILE A 10 -9.47 -2.52 -8.52
N LYS A 11 -8.72 -3.36 -9.24
CA LYS A 11 -9.25 -4.40 -10.14
C LYS A 11 -8.43 -5.68 -10.03
N LYS A 12 -8.84 -6.78 -10.65
CA LYS A 12 -8.01 -7.99 -10.76
C LYS A 12 -6.68 -7.62 -11.44
N SER A 13 -5.57 -8.07 -10.88
CA SER A 13 -4.24 -7.85 -11.47
C SER A 13 -4.14 -8.54 -12.82
N THR A 14 -3.38 -7.95 -13.74
CA THR A 14 -3.01 -8.60 -15.01
C THR A 14 -1.85 -9.59 -14.84
N ILE A 15 -1.20 -9.58 -13.68
CA ILE A 15 -0.19 -10.58 -13.30
C ILE A 15 -0.94 -11.84 -12.83
N PRO A 16 -0.58 -13.05 -13.33
CA PRO A 16 -1.24 -14.28 -12.93
C PRO A 16 -1.07 -14.56 -11.43
N ASP A 17 -2.12 -15.06 -10.79
CA ASP A 17 -2.13 -15.60 -9.41
C ASP A 17 -1.72 -14.65 -8.27
N VAL A 18 -1.75 -13.32 -8.46
CA VAL A 18 -1.41 -12.33 -7.39
C VAL A 18 -2.61 -11.55 -6.83
N GLY A 19 -3.84 -11.87 -7.23
CA GLY A 19 -5.05 -11.21 -6.73
C GLY A 19 -5.37 -9.88 -7.42
N LYS A 20 -5.37 -8.76 -6.65
CA LYS A 20 -5.80 -7.43 -7.12
C LYS A 20 -4.61 -6.52 -7.43
N GLY A 21 -4.82 -5.53 -8.29
CA GLY A 21 -3.86 -4.47 -8.62
C GLY A 21 -4.51 -3.09 -8.60
N LEU A 22 -3.67 -2.06 -8.59
CA LEU A 22 -4.08 -0.65 -8.58
C LEU A 22 -3.85 -0.02 -9.96
N PHE A 23 -4.90 0.55 -10.54
CA PHE A 23 -4.90 1.09 -11.89
C PHE A 23 -5.32 2.57 -11.89
N THR A 24 -4.83 3.34 -12.86
CA THR A 24 -5.27 4.73 -13.12
C THR A 24 -6.19 4.80 -14.33
N THR A 25 -7.09 5.79 -14.36
CA THR A 25 -7.93 6.10 -15.53
C THR A 25 -7.42 7.30 -16.34
N ILE A 26 -6.28 7.87 -15.96
CA ILE A 26 -5.66 9.03 -16.60
C ILE A 26 -4.16 8.79 -16.81
N ASP A 27 -3.58 9.54 -17.74
CA ASP A 27 -2.13 9.62 -17.87
C ASP A 27 -1.51 10.34 -16.66
N ILE A 28 -0.41 9.76 -16.14
CA ILE A 28 0.36 10.30 -15.01
C ILE A 28 1.76 10.62 -15.53
N LYS A 29 2.24 11.85 -15.28
CA LYS A 29 3.56 12.27 -15.74
C LYS A 29 4.64 11.81 -14.76
N LYS A 30 5.85 11.64 -15.27
CA LYS A 30 7.02 11.35 -14.43
C LYS A 30 7.21 12.46 -13.40
N GLY A 31 7.33 12.07 -12.14
CA GLY A 31 7.52 12.99 -11.01
C GLY A 31 6.24 13.31 -10.23
N ASP A 32 5.07 12.93 -10.75
CA ASP A 32 3.81 13.11 -10.03
C ASP A 32 3.73 12.19 -8.81
N ARG A 33 3.18 12.73 -7.71
CA ARG A 33 2.86 11.97 -6.50
C ARG A 33 1.43 11.43 -6.62
N ILE A 34 1.29 10.11 -6.61
CA ILE A 34 0.03 9.43 -6.94
C ILE A 34 -0.89 9.32 -5.72
N LEU A 35 -0.39 8.73 -4.64
CA LEU A 35 -1.11 8.50 -3.39
C LEU A 35 -0.12 8.34 -2.22
N GLU A 36 -0.65 8.26 -1.00
CA GLU A 36 0.12 7.96 0.20
C GLU A 36 -0.17 6.54 0.70
N TYR A 37 0.89 5.80 1.01
CA TYR A 37 0.74 4.52 1.70
C TYR A 37 0.47 4.79 3.19
N LYS A 38 -0.76 4.58 3.62
CA LYS A 38 -1.21 4.88 4.99
C LYS A 38 -1.34 3.59 5.78
N GLY A 39 -0.73 3.55 6.96
CA GLY A 39 -0.74 2.40 7.85
C GLY A 39 -0.48 2.80 9.30
N GLU A 40 -0.52 1.82 10.18
CA GLU A 40 -0.11 1.95 11.57
C GLU A 40 1.43 1.94 11.64
N ALA A 41 2.01 2.84 12.44
CA ALA A 41 3.44 2.86 12.63
C ALA A 41 3.87 1.71 13.55
N VAL A 42 4.78 0.87 13.07
CA VAL A 42 5.33 -0.28 13.81
C VAL A 42 6.85 -0.32 13.70
N THR A 43 7.53 -1.02 14.59
CA THR A 43 8.96 -1.32 14.48
C THR A 43 9.19 -2.62 13.71
N TRP A 44 10.38 -2.79 13.15
CA TRP A 44 10.73 -4.04 12.46
C TRP A 44 10.70 -5.24 13.40
N LYS A 45 11.12 -5.05 14.66
CA LYS A 45 11.04 -6.09 15.70
C LYS A 45 9.60 -6.55 15.92
N GLU A 46 8.62 -5.66 15.90
CA GLU A 46 7.21 -6.04 16.01
C GLU A 46 6.74 -6.85 14.80
N VAL A 47 7.19 -6.47 13.60
CA VAL A 47 6.88 -7.18 12.34
C VAL A 47 7.45 -8.60 12.34
N GLU A 48 8.68 -8.79 12.81
CA GLU A 48 9.32 -10.11 12.89
C GLU A 48 8.61 -11.07 13.84
N ASN A 49 7.84 -10.55 14.80
CA ASN A 49 7.03 -11.34 15.72
C ASN A 49 5.60 -11.58 15.19
N MET A 50 5.24 -11.10 14.00
CA MET A 50 3.94 -11.33 13.38
C MET A 50 3.90 -12.72 12.71
N PRO A 51 2.70 -13.32 12.56
CA PRO A 51 2.52 -14.48 11.70
C PRO A 51 3.01 -14.23 10.26
N GLU A 52 3.55 -15.26 9.60
CA GLU A 52 4.12 -15.13 8.24
C GLU A 52 3.13 -14.55 7.22
N ASP A 53 1.84 -14.80 7.39
CA ASP A 53 0.77 -14.32 6.51
C ASP A 53 0.32 -12.88 6.80
N ARG A 54 0.78 -12.26 7.89
CA ARG A 54 0.31 -10.94 8.37
C ARG A 54 1.20 -9.77 7.94
N ASN A 55 2.39 -10.02 7.38
CA ASN A 55 3.34 -8.98 7.01
C ASN A 55 3.20 -8.47 5.56
N GLY A 56 2.24 -9.00 4.78
CA GLY A 56 2.08 -8.69 3.35
C GLY A 56 1.73 -7.22 3.03
N TYR A 57 1.37 -6.42 4.04
CA TYR A 57 1.09 -4.98 3.92
C TYR A 57 2.06 -4.11 4.74
N VAL A 58 3.23 -4.64 5.07
CA VAL A 58 4.27 -3.88 5.77
C VAL A 58 5.18 -3.18 4.77
N PHE A 59 5.31 -1.87 4.92
CA PHE A 59 6.29 -1.05 4.21
C PHE A 59 7.44 -0.68 5.13
N TYR A 60 8.65 -1.14 4.81
CA TYR A 60 9.86 -0.86 5.59
C TYR A 60 10.45 0.51 5.22
N PHE A 61 10.73 1.35 6.23
CA PHE A 61 11.56 2.55 6.06
C PHE A 61 12.86 2.43 6.86
N THR A 62 12.73 2.09 8.15
CA THR A 62 13.86 1.83 9.06
C THR A 62 13.47 0.77 10.10
N ALA A 63 14.45 0.22 10.81
CA ALA A 63 14.19 -0.73 11.90
C ALA A 63 13.26 -0.19 13.00
N LYS A 64 13.21 1.14 13.18
CA LYS A 64 12.36 1.80 14.19
C LYS A 64 11.06 2.38 13.61
N TYR A 65 10.88 2.33 12.28
CA TYR A 65 9.73 2.93 11.62
C TYR A 65 9.39 2.16 10.34
N CYS A 66 8.32 1.39 10.42
CA CYS A 66 7.65 0.69 9.34
C CYS A 66 6.17 1.11 9.37
N LEU A 67 5.45 0.92 8.25
CA LEU A 67 4.01 1.12 8.18
C LEU A 67 3.32 -0.19 7.88
N ASP A 68 2.37 -0.61 8.73
CA ASP A 68 1.51 -1.77 8.49
C ASP A 68 0.11 -1.29 8.05
N ALA A 69 -0.29 -1.63 6.83
CA ALA A 69 -1.62 -1.29 6.31
C ALA A 69 -2.65 -2.42 6.44
N TRP A 70 -2.36 -3.53 7.15
CA TRP A 70 -3.25 -4.69 7.27
C TRP A 70 -4.69 -4.35 7.69
N ASN A 71 -4.84 -3.45 8.66
CA ASN A 71 -6.15 -3.03 9.18
C ASN A 71 -6.79 -1.86 8.40
N ARG A 72 -6.11 -1.31 7.39
CA ARG A 72 -6.56 -0.14 6.61
C ARG A 72 -7.23 -0.57 5.31
N LYS A 73 -8.43 -1.14 5.44
CA LYS A 73 -9.23 -1.65 4.30
C LYS A 73 -9.90 -0.54 3.47
N ASP A 74 -9.86 0.69 3.96
CA ASP A 74 -10.60 1.85 3.47
C ASP A 74 -9.70 2.91 2.80
N SER A 75 -8.38 2.65 2.68
CA SER A 75 -7.44 3.65 2.17
C SER A 75 -7.67 4.01 0.70
N LEU A 76 -8.29 3.12 -0.07
CA LEU A 76 -8.62 3.31 -1.48
C LEU A 76 -9.95 2.60 -1.82
N GLY A 77 -11.06 3.06 -1.23
CA GLY A 77 -12.43 2.75 -1.66
C GLY A 77 -12.88 1.29 -1.52
#